data_AF-A0A7V3I4I7-F1
#
_entry.id   AF-A0A7V3I4I7-F1
#
_cell.length_a   1.000
_cell.length_b   1.000
_cell.length_c   1.000
_cell.angle_alpha   90.00
_cell.angle_beta   90.00
_cell.angle_gamma   90.00
#
_symmetry.space_group_name_H-M   'P 1'
#
loop_
_entity.id
_entity.type
_entity.pdbx_description
1 polymer ?
#
loop_
_entity_poly.entity_id
_entity_poly.type
_entity_poly.pdbx_seq_one_letter_code
_entity_poly.pdbx_strand_id
1 'polypeptide(L)'
;MESRKRIEQADRLFIRPHHLMCLMCHYGSGDLEQPLDVDNLHEILVKMRQNPDIPVTLNEGCCMVCDPCPAYDPDKHICLWIYTRDQLKDLRVLQKLGLRPGDTVRARELISLLTGRIETAAEICGPGVFVRESYVWAPCSSAEAGHYEKARSVGLFDS
;
A
#
# COMPACT_ATOMS: atom_id res chain seq x y z
N MET A 1 14.81 8.03 9.04
CA MET A 1 15.48 9.20 8.42
C MET A 1 16.25 8.80 7.16
N GLU A 2 17.05 7.73 7.19
CA GLU A 2 17.77 7.24 5.99
C GLU A 2 16.84 6.66 4.91
N SER A 3 15.88 5.81 5.30
CA SER A 3 14.89 5.23 4.38
C SER A 3 14.03 6.28 3.65
N ARG A 4 13.64 7.35 4.37
CA ARG A 4 12.89 8.49 3.81
C ARG A 4 13.67 9.22 2.72
N LYS A 5 14.97 9.49 2.95
CA LYS A 5 15.86 10.09 1.95
C LYS A 5 16.00 9.21 0.70
N ARG A 6 16.06 7.88 0.87
CA ARG A 6 16.09 6.95 -0.27
C ARG A 6 14.85 7.08 -1.14
N ILE A 7 13.67 7.26 -0.55
CA ILE A 7 12.42 7.47 -1.30
C ILE A 7 12.41 8.84 -1.99
N GLU A 8 12.85 9.89 -1.28
CA GLU A 8 12.95 11.24 -1.83
C GLU A 8 13.84 11.28 -3.07
N GLN A 9 14.95 10.56 -3.07
CA GLN A 9 15.92 10.52 -4.17
C GLN A 9 15.61 9.44 -5.21
N ALA A 10 14.62 8.56 -4.96
CA ALA A 10 14.29 7.48 -5.87
C ALA A 10 13.77 7.99 -7.21
N ASP A 11 14.24 7.36 -8.29
CA ASP A 11 13.72 7.48 -9.65
C ASP A 11 12.62 6.44 -9.95
N ARG A 12 12.50 5.42 -9.09
CA ARG A 12 11.53 4.33 -9.17
C ARG A 12 11.12 3.87 -7.77
N LEU A 13 9.83 3.60 -7.59
CA LEU A 13 9.28 3.10 -6.33
C LEU A 13 9.07 1.59 -6.39
N PHE A 14 9.35 0.91 -5.28
CA PHE A 14 9.09 -0.51 -5.11
C PHE A 14 8.10 -0.69 -3.97
N ILE A 15 6.94 -1.27 -4.30
CA ILE A 15 5.77 -1.28 -3.42
C ILE A 15 5.12 -2.67 -3.42
N ARG A 16 4.74 -3.17 -2.25
CA ARG A 16 3.87 -4.34 -2.15
C ARG A 16 2.49 -4.01 -2.66
N PRO A 17 1.85 -4.87 -3.46
CA PRO A 17 0.53 -4.58 -4.03
C PRO A 17 -0.50 -4.11 -2.98
N HIS A 18 -0.57 -4.74 -1.81
CA HIS A 18 -1.53 -4.31 -0.79
C HIS A 18 -1.19 -2.98 -0.10
N HIS A 19 0.08 -2.53 -0.12
CA HIS A 19 0.43 -1.22 0.42
C HIS A 19 -0.13 -0.07 -0.42
N LEU A 20 -0.54 -0.32 -1.68
CA LEU A 20 -1.34 0.63 -2.44
C LEU A 20 -2.69 0.90 -1.75
N MET A 21 -3.32 -0.13 -1.16
CA MET A 21 -4.54 0.03 -0.37
C MET A 21 -4.28 0.85 0.89
N CYS A 22 -3.19 0.54 1.61
CA CYS A 22 -2.78 1.27 2.81
C CYS A 22 -2.52 2.75 2.52
N LEU A 23 -1.86 3.05 1.39
CA LEU A 23 -1.59 4.41 0.93
C LEU A 23 -2.88 5.19 0.68
N MET A 24 -3.85 4.57 0.00
CA MET A 24 -5.16 5.20 -0.24
C MET A 24 -5.96 5.38 1.06
N CYS A 25 -5.95 4.40 1.97
CA CYS A 25 -6.56 4.55 3.29
C CYS A 25 -5.92 5.68 4.10
N HIS A 26 -4.59 5.81 4.07
CA HIS A 26 -3.88 6.90 4.74
C HIS A 26 -4.29 8.25 4.13
N TYR A 27 -4.29 8.37 2.80
CA TYR A 27 -4.74 9.60 2.12
C TYR A 27 -6.17 9.99 2.46
N GLY A 28 -7.11 9.04 2.44
CA GLY A 28 -8.51 9.33 2.73
C GLY A 28 -8.82 9.65 4.19
N SER A 29 -7.97 9.19 5.12
CA SER A 29 -8.09 9.56 6.54
C SER A 29 -7.98 11.07 6.76
N GLY A 30 -7.30 11.79 5.86
CA GLY A 30 -7.02 13.22 5.96
C GLY A 30 -5.77 13.54 6.80
N ASP A 31 -5.13 12.52 7.38
CA ASP A 31 -3.87 12.66 8.12
C ASP A 31 -2.68 12.62 7.17
N LEU A 32 -2.47 13.72 6.44
CA LEU A 32 -1.39 13.87 5.46
C LEU A 32 -0.27 14.78 5.93
N GLU A 33 -0.40 15.38 7.11
CA GLU A 33 0.46 16.50 7.49
C GLU A 33 1.83 16.03 7.96
N GLN A 34 1.97 14.77 8.40
CA GLN A 34 3.23 14.28 8.98
C GLN A 34 3.60 12.87 8.56
N PRO A 35 4.92 12.59 8.43
CA PRO A 35 5.46 11.25 8.34
C PRO A 35 4.98 10.34 9.46
N LEU A 36 4.74 9.08 9.14
CA LEU A 36 4.53 8.03 10.14
C LEU A 36 5.88 7.53 10.64
N ASP A 37 5.98 7.23 11.93
CA ASP A 37 7.21 6.66 12.50
C ASP A 37 7.35 5.16 12.20
N VAL A 38 6.24 4.49 11.91
CA VAL A 38 6.14 3.02 11.81
C VAL A 38 6.22 2.50 10.38
N ASP A 39 6.15 3.36 9.38
CA ASP A 39 6.24 3.02 7.96
C ASP A 39 6.62 4.26 7.12
N ASN A 40 6.84 4.08 5.81
CA ASN A 40 7.06 5.20 4.88
C ASN A 40 5.86 5.45 3.94
N LEU A 41 4.62 5.19 4.35
CA LEU A 41 3.44 5.42 3.50
C LEU A 41 3.34 6.89 3.06
N HIS A 42 3.62 7.80 3.98
CA HIS A 42 3.60 9.24 3.72
C HIS A 42 4.61 9.64 2.63
N GLU A 43 5.86 9.21 2.72
CA GLU A 43 6.90 9.58 1.76
C GLU A 43 6.60 9.04 0.36
N ILE A 44 6.11 7.80 0.27
CA ILE A 44 5.70 7.21 -0.99
C ILE A 44 4.55 8.00 -1.61
N LEU A 45 3.56 8.36 -0.79
CA LEU A 45 2.41 9.15 -1.21
C LEU A 45 2.83 10.54 -1.73
N VAL A 46 3.65 11.25 -0.98
CA VAL A 46 4.20 12.56 -1.38
C VAL A 46 4.96 12.43 -2.70
N LYS A 47 5.84 11.43 -2.83
CA LYS A 47 6.64 11.20 -4.03
C LYS A 47 5.76 10.91 -5.26
N MET A 48 4.73 10.08 -5.12
CA MET A 48 3.76 9.84 -6.19
C MET A 48 3.03 11.12 -6.59
N ARG A 49 2.60 11.94 -5.63
CA ARG A 49 1.89 13.20 -5.92
C ARG A 49 2.78 14.24 -6.60
N GLN A 50 4.05 14.34 -6.19
CA GLN A 50 5.04 15.25 -6.79
C GLN A 50 5.44 14.81 -8.21
N ASN A 51 5.46 13.51 -8.48
CA ASN A 51 5.74 12.96 -9.80
C ASN A 51 4.76 11.82 -10.12
N PRO A 52 3.56 12.13 -10.67
CA PRO A 52 2.56 11.10 -10.97
C PRO A 52 2.99 10.13 -12.09
N ASP A 53 4.06 10.43 -12.82
CA ASP A 53 4.65 9.55 -13.83
C ASP A 53 5.80 8.69 -13.30
N ILE A 54 6.13 8.78 -11.99
CA ILE A 54 7.17 7.95 -11.40
C ILE A 54 6.85 6.46 -11.63
N PRO A 55 7.81 5.66 -12.13
CA PRO A 55 7.63 4.22 -12.27
C PRO A 55 7.46 3.55 -10.91
N VAL A 56 6.44 2.71 -10.78
CA VAL A 56 6.14 1.94 -9.58
C VAL A 56 6.17 0.45 -9.92
N THR A 57 6.99 -0.30 -9.19
CA THR A 57 7.14 -1.74 -9.36
C THR A 57 6.50 -2.50 -8.22
N LEU A 58 5.70 -3.49 -8.58
CA LEU A 58 4.99 -4.34 -7.64
C LEU A 58 5.90 -5.45 -7.14
N ASN A 59 6.37 -5.34 -5.90
CA ASN A 59 7.29 -6.31 -5.30
C ASN A 59 6.56 -7.51 -4.69
N GLU A 60 7.24 -8.67 -4.76
CA GLU A 60 6.99 -9.77 -3.84
C GLU A 60 7.79 -9.53 -2.55
N GLY A 61 7.19 -9.75 -1.38
CA GLY A 61 7.87 -9.55 -0.11
C GLY A 61 7.99 -8.08 0.30
N CYS A 62 8.92 -7.73 1.18
CA CYS A 62 9.00 -6.36 1.73
C CYS A 62 9.33 -5.29 0.68
N CYS A 63 8.96 -4.05 0.97
CA CYS A 63 9.12 -2.92 0.03
C CYS A 63 9.55 -1.64 0.75
N MET A 64 9.63 -0.52 0.02
CA MET A 64 10.08 0.76 0.57
C MET A 64 9.25 1.28 1.75
N VAL A 65 7.99 0.84 1.89
CA VAL A 65 7.12 1.15 3.04
C VAL A 65 7.61 0.47 4.33
N CYS A 66 8.22 -0.72 4.21
CA CYS A 66 8.58 -1.58 5.34
C CYS A 66 9.82 -1.13 6.10
N ASP A 67 10.66 -0.27 5.53
CA ASP A 67 12.00 0.01 6.06
C ASP A 67 12.03 0.41 7.55
N PRO A 68 11.16 1.30 8.06
CA PRO A 68 11.14 1.64 9.49
C PRO A 68 10.20 0.75 10.31
N CYS A 69 9.55 -0.25 9.68
CA CYS A 69 8.55 -1.07 10.33
C CYS A 69 9.20 -2.02 11.35
N PRO A 70 8.73 -2.07 12.61
CA PRO A 70 9.29 -2.97 13.62
C PRO A 70 9.06 -4.46 13.31
N ALA A 71 8.14 -4.77 12.40
CA ALA A 71 7.88 -6.12 11.93
C ALA A 71 8.84 -6.58 10.81
N TYR A 72 9.62 -5.67 10.24
CA TYR A 72 10.52 -5.97 9.12
C TYR A 72 11.85 -6.52 9.63
N ASP A 73 12.20 -7.74 9.21
CA ASP A 73 13.52 -8.33 9.40
C ASP A 73 14.39 -7.97 8.19
N PRO A 74 15.38 -7.06 8.32
CA PRO A 74 16.19 -6.61 7.19
C PRO A 74 17.17 -7.68 6.70
N ASP A 75 17.60 -8.61 7.55
CA ASP A 75 18.55 -9.65 7.18
C ASP A 75 17.88 -10.74 6.33
N LYS A 76 16.63 -11.07 6.67
CA LYS A 76 15.83 -12.09 5.97
C LYS A 76 14.92 -11.51 4.90
N HIS A 77 14.75 -10.19 4.88
CA HIS A 77 13.84 -9.46 3.99
C HIS A 77 12.38 -9.94 4.10
N ILE A 78 11.89 -10.20 5.31
CA ILE A 78 10.53 -10.71 5.58
C ILE A 78 9.77 -9.83 6.58
N CYS A 79 8.44 -9.86 6.49
CA CYS A 79 7.54 -9.29 7.49
C CYS A 79 7.19 -10.37 8.53
N LEU A 80 7.52 -10.15 9.80
CA LEU A 80 7.37 -11.12 10.87
C LEU A 80 5.96 -11.18 11.49
N TRP A 81 5.20 -10.09 11.43
CA TRP A 81 3.90 -10.07 12.12
C TRP A 81 2.83 -10.87 11.37
N ILE A 82 2.70 -10.66 10.06
CA ILE A 82 1.50 -11.08 9.33
C ILE A 82 1.81 -11.53 7.89
N TYR A 83 2.92 -12.26 7.72
CA TYR A 83 3.46 -12.68 6.42
C TYR A 83 2.40 -13.30 5.49
N THR A 84 1.71 -14.35 5.94
CA THR A 84 0.79 -15.14 5.10
C THR A 84 -0.45 -14.35 4.68
N ARG A 85 -1.05 -13.59 5.60
CA ARG A 85 -2.24 -12.78 5.29
C ARG A 85 -1.89 -11.65 4.33
N ASP A 86 -0.75 -10.99 4.53
CA ASP A 86 -0.34 -9.90 3.66
C ASP A 86 0.07 -10.39 2.26
N GLN A 87 0.63 -11.60 2.14
CA GLN A 87 0.82 -12.26 0.83
C GLN A 87 -0.53 -12.49 0.12
N LEU A 88 -1.55 -12.93 0.84
CA LEU A 88 -2.87 -13.12 0.25
C LEU A 88 -3.51 -11.79 -0.17
N LYS A 89 -3.32 -10.70 0.59
CA LYS A 89 -3.73 -9.35 0.19
C LYS A 89 -3.01 -8.93 -1.09
N ASP A 90 -1.71 -9.16 -1.18
CA ASP A 90 -0.91 -8.84 -2.36
C ASP A 90 -1.44 -9.55 -3.60
N LEU A 91 -1.66 -10.87 -3.49
CA LEU A 91 -2.19 -11.69 -4.58
C LEU A 91 -3.58 -11.23 -5.04
N ARG A 92 -4.47 -10.87 -4.10
CA ARG A 92 -5.81 -10.37 -4.44
C ARG A 92 -5.77 -9.04 -5.16
N VAL A 93 -4.89 -8.11 -4.74
CA VAL A 93 -4.69 -6.86 -5.46
C VAL A 93 -4.18 -7.15 -6.87
N LEU A 94 -3.10 -7.93 -7.00
CA LEU A 94 -2.55 -8.31 -8.32
C LEU A 94 -3.60 -8.94 -9.24
N GLN A 95 -4.38 -9.89 -8.72
CA GLN A 95 -5.46 -10.55 -9.45
C GLN A 95 -6.51 -9.56 -9.95
N LYS A 96 -6.99 -8.65 -9.09
CA LYS A 96 -7.97 -7.64 -9.48
C LYS A 96 -7.39 -6.66 -10.51
N LEU A 97 -6.13 -6.24 -10.34
CA LEU A 97 -5.46 -5.34 -11.27
C LEU A 97 -5.05 -6.01 -12.58
N GLY A 98 -5.09 -7.34 -12.66
CA GLY A 98 -4.60 -8.09 -13.82
C GLY A 98 -3.11 -7.88 -14.05
N LEU A 99 -2.37 -7.64 -12.96
CA LEU A 99 -0.92 -7.41 -12.96
C LEU A 99 -0.20 -8.60 -12.32
N ARG A 100 1.09 -8.68 -12.58
CA ARG A 100 2.00 -9.70 -12.06
C ARG A 100 3.03 -9.05 -11.15
N PRO A 101 3.62 -9.83 -10.23
CA PRO A 101 4.80 -9.33 -9.53
C PRO A 101 5.90 -8.94 -10.52
N GLY A 102 6.61 -7.85 -10.22
CA GLY A 102 7.63 -7.25 -11.08
C GLY A 102 7.09 -6.29 -12.14
N ASP A 103 5.79 -6.27 -12.41
CA ASP A 103 5.19 -5.30 -13.34
C ASP A 103 5.48 -3.87 -12.87
N THR A 104 5.74 -3.00 -13.85
CA THR A 104 6.08 -1.59 -13.60
C THR A 104 5.12 -0.68 -14.35
N VAL A 105 4.44 0.18 -13.61
CA VAL A 105 3.37 1.05 -14.10
C VAL A 105 3.60 2.45 -13.56
N ARG A 106 3.20 3.50 -14.29
CA ARG A 106 3.26 4.88 -13.77
C ARG A 106 2.32 5.02 -12.59
N ALA A 107 2.70 5.81 -11.57
CA ALA A 107 1.89 5.98 -10.37
C ALA A 107 0.43 6.38 -10.69
N ARG A 108 0.22 7.34 -11.60
CA ARG A 108 -1.13 7.76 -12.02
C ARG A 108 -1.98 6.63 -12.62
N GLU A 109 -1.36 5.82 -13.48
CA GLU A 109 -2.03 4.70 -14.15
C GLU A 109 -2.33 3.59 -13.14
N LEU A 110 -1.39 3.31 -12.24
CA LEU A 110 -1.53 2.29 -11.20
C LEU A 110 -2.66 2.62 -10.23
N ILE A 111 -2.75 3.87 -9.78
CA ILE A 111 -3.83 4.30 -8.87
C ILE A 111 -5.18 4.34 -9.62
N SER A 112 -5.21 4.76 -10.88
CA SER A 112 -6.43 4.70 -11.71
C SER A 112 -6.92 3.26 -11.89
N LEU A 113 -6.01 2.31 -12.15
CA LEU A 113 -6.34 0.88 -12.19
C LEU A 113 -6.85 0.37 -10.84
N LEU A 114 -6.20 0.77 -9.73
CA LEU A 114 -6.58 0.38 -8.37
C LEU A 114 -8.01 0.80 -8.05
N THR A 115 -8.30 2.10 -8.16
CA THR A 115 -9.60 2.68 -7.81
C THR A 115 -10.69 2.31 -8.81
N GLY A 116 -10.33 2.00 -10.05
CA GLY A 116 -11.25 1.51 -11.07
C GLY A 116 -11.68 0.06 -10.89
N ARG A 117 -10.92 -0.77 -10.16
CA ARG A 117 -11.17 -2.22 -10.03
C ARG A 117 -11.42 -2.72 -8.61
N ILE A 118 -11.14 -1.90 -7.60
CA ILE A 118 -11.40 -2.19 -6.19
C ILE A 118 -12.29 -1.07 -5.67
N GLU A 119 -13.53 -1.39 -5.34
CA GLU A 119 -14.55 -0.43 -4.93
C GLU A 119 -14.40 -0.07 -3.45
N THR A 120 -14.08 -1.07 -2.61
CA THR A 120 -13.96 -0.89 -1.16
C THR A 120 -12.71 -1.54 -0.59
N ALA A 121 -12.22 -1.01 0.54
CA ALA A 121 -11.09 -1.64 1.25
C ALA A 121 -11.44 -3.03 1.78
N ALA A 122 -12.72 -3.29 2.07
CA ALA A 122 -13.21 -4.55 2.60
C ALA A 122 -12.99 -5.74 1.64
N GLU A 123 -12.98 -5.51 0.32
CA GLU A 123 -12.72 -6.54 -0.70
C GLU A 123 -11.33 -7.17 -0.59
N ILE A 124 -10.37 -6.43 -0.02
CA ILE A 124 -8.98 -6.88 0.16
C ILE A 124 -8.69 -7.15 1.62
N CYS A 125 -9.22 -6.34 2.53
CA CYS A 125 -8.76 -6.27 3.93
C CYS A 125 -9.84 -6.65 4.96
N GLY A 126 -11.09 -6.87 4.56
CA GLY A 126 -12.25 -6.92 5.45
C GLY A 126 -12.68 -8.32 5.92
N PRO A 127 -13.75 -8.40 6.73
CA PRO A 127 -14.21 -9.64 7.37
C PRO A 127 -14.80 -10.70 6.42
N GLY A 128 -15.14 -10.36 5.16
CA GLY A 128 -15.52 -11.34 4.13
C GLY A 128 -14.32 -12.09 3.53
N VAL A 129 -13.11 -11.65 3.86
CA VAL A 129 -11.84 -12.10 3.32
C VAL A 129 -11.02 -12.83 4.40
N PHE A 130 -11.23 -12.43 5.65
CA PHE A 130 -10.40 -12.70 6.81
C PHE A 130 -11.27 -12.93 8.04
N VAL A 131 -10.93 -13.93 8.87
CA VAL A 131 -11.72 -14.34 10.03
C VAL A 131 -11.06 -13.91 11.34
N ARG A 132 -11.86 -13.39 12.29
CA ARG A 132 -11.36 -12.90 13.59
C ARG A 132 -10.92 -14.01 14.56
N GLU A 133 -11.15 -15.27 14.21
CA GLU A 133 -10.87 -16.44 15.05
C GLU A 133 -9.37 -16.72 15.23
N SER A 134 -8.51 -16.12 14.40
CA SER A 134 -7.06 -16.17 14.53
C SER A 134 -6.44 -14.80 14.35
N TYR A 135 -5.48 -14.44 15.21
CA TYR A 135 -4.74 -13.18 15.12
C TYR A 135 -4.08 -13.00 13.74
N VAL A 136 -3.52 -14.08 13.19
CA VAL A 136 -2.83 -14.08 11.89
C VAL A 136 -3.82 -13.80 10.74
N TRP A 137 -5.08 -14.20 10.89
CA TRP A 137 -6.12 -14.05 9.88
C TRP A 137 -7.12 -12.94 10.20
N ALA A 138 -6.87 -12.11 11.22
CA ALA A 138 -7.78 -11.03 11.56
C ALA A 138 -7.84 -9.98 10.44
N PRO A 139 -9.05 -9.46 10.12
CA PRO A 139 -9.23 -8.38 9.16
C PRO A 139 -8.52 -7.11 9.63
N CYS A 140 -8.15 -6.24 8.68
CA CYS A 140 -7.59 -4.94 9.00
C CYS A 140 -8.64 -4.10 9.73
N SER A 141 -8.26 -3.44 10.83
CA SER A 141 -9.16 -2.59 11.62
C SER A 141 -9.73 -1.41 10.80
N SER A 142 -9.00 -0.93 9.80
CA SER A 142 -9.43 0.18 8.94
C SER A 142 -10.19 -0.25 7.68
N ALA A 143 -10.44 -1.55 7.47
CA ALA A 143 -11.04 -2.05 6.24
C ALA A 143 -12.47 -1.52 5.97
N GLU A 144 -13.18 -1.13 7.03
CA GLU A 144 -14.56 -0.64 6.98
C GLU A 144 -14.66 0.82 7.45
N ALA A 145 -13.52 1.51 7.59
CA ALA A 145 -13.47 2.89 8.09
C ALA A 145 -13.89 3.95 7.04
N GLY A 146 -14.14 3.56 5.79
CA GLY A 146 -14.53 4.49 4.72
C GLY A 146 -13.40 5.34 4.14
N HIS A 147 -12.17 5.19 4.63
CA HIS A 147 -11.05 6.02 4.20
C HIS A 147 -10.64 5.74 2.75
N TYR A 148 -10.57 4.47 2.35
CA TYR A 148 -10.23 4.12 0.97
C TYR A 148 -11.25 4.68 -0.02
N GLU A 149 -12.52 4.55 0.32
CA GLU A 149 -13.67 5.00 -0.48
C GLU A 149 -13.66 6.52 -0.61
N LYS A 150 -13.35 7.23 0.49
CA LYS A 150 -13.14 8.68 0.48
C LYS A 150 -11.97 9.06 -0.42
N ALA A 151 -10.81 8.41 -0.29
CA ALA A 151 -9.65 8.64 -1.15
C ALA A 151 -9.97 8.43 -2.64
N ARG A 152 -10.69 7.36 -2.95
CA ARG A 152 -11.19 7.05 -4.30
C ARG A 152 -12.11 8.13 -4.83
N SER A 153 -12.97 8.71 -3.99
CA SER A 153 -13.90 9.78 -4.40
C SER A 153 -13.21 11.12 -4.67
N VAL A 154 -12.13 11.43 -3.93
CA VAL A 154 -11.38 12.68 -4.07
C VAL A 154 -10.41 12.62 -5.24
N GLY A 155 -9.81 11.45 -5.49
CA GLY A 155 -8.79 11.27 -6.52
C GLY A 155 -7.41 11.73 -6.06
N LEU A 156 -6.44 10.83 -6.07
CA LEU A 156 -5.10 11.08 -5.50
C LEU A 156 -4.34 12.23 -6.19
N PHE A 157 -4.64 12.46 -7.47
CA PHE A 157 -3.94 13.41 -8.34
C PHE A 157 -4.85 14.54 -8.82
N ASP A 158 -6.11 14.58 -8.37
CA ASP A 158 -7.12 15.53 -8.85
C ASP A 158 -7.16 16.83 -8.01
N SER A 159 -6.14 17.03 -7.16
CA SER A 159 -5.98 18.14 -6.20
C SER A 159 -4.58 18.74 -6.22
#